data_AF-A0AAU8A116-F1
#
_entry.id   AF-A0AAU8A116-F1
#
_cell.length_a   1.000
_cell.length_b   1.000
_cell.length_c   1.000
_cell.angle_alpha   90.00
_cell.angle_beta   90.00
_cell.angle_gamma   90.00
#
_symmetry.space_group_name_H-M   'P 1'
#
loop_
_entity.id
_entity.type
_entity.pdbx_description
1 polymer ?
#
loop_
_entity_poly.entity_id
_entity_poly.type
_entity_poly.pdbx_seq_one_letter_code
_entity_poly.pdbx_strand_id
1 'polypeptide(L)'
;MSKLEHSHASPQLKWSDYVFISLLGINLIVVVLLGRNIYIQGDKLEQARKNAELVMAWADGVDEDMSAGKPISPEKCTPASDKDLKTLKFQPNTWGECLNSLFGPKGKFPEITNTFVKNGPIWVKKCDREHFESKGALLFERLQPGPSGSHVASELKDTDVLISGMEFRINLCDRGFHLIKIGEAKL
;
A
#
# COMPACT_ATOMS: atom_id res chain seq x y z
N MET A 1 -60.67 38.42 41.12
CA MET A 1 -60.86 37.21 40.28
C MET A 1 -61.17 37.71 38.88
N SER A 2 -60.47 37.35 37.80
CA SER A 2 -59.96 36.03 37.44
C SER A 2 -58.68 36.15 36.60
N LYS A 3 -57.73 35.25 36.83
CA LYS A 3 -56.46 35.12 36.11
C LYS A 3 -56.76 34.35 34.82
N LEU A 4 -56.62 34.99 33.66
CA LEU A 4 -56.70 34.32 32.37
C LEU A 4 -55.43 33.48 32.19
N GLU A 5 -55.50 32.21 32.56
CA GLU A 5 -54.52 31.19 32.15
C GLU A 5 -54.68 30.97 30.65
N HIS A 6 -53.80 31.57 29.85
CA HIS A 6 -53.57 31.13 28.49
C HIS A 6 -52.90 29.75 28.54
N SER A 7 -53.72 28.71 28.38
CA SER A 7 -53.26 27.36 28.09
C SER A 7 -52.35 27.41 26.86
N HIS A 8 -51.05 27.25 27.07
CA HIS A 8 -50.09 26.96 26.01
C HIS A 8 -50.39 25.57 25.47
N ALA A 9 -51.35 25.48 24.55
CA ALA A 9 -51.53 24.29 23.74
C ALA A 9 -50.32 24.19 22.82
N SER A 10 -49.39 23.27 23.13
CA SER A 10 -48.32 22.91 22.21
C SER A 10 -48.96 22.52 20.87
N PRO A 11 -48.56 23.14 19.75
CA PRO A 11 -49.12 22.79 18.45
C PRO A 11 -48.88 21.30 18.19
N GLN A 12 -49.97 20.57 17.91
CA GLN A 12 -49.91 19.16 17.55
C GLN A 12 -49.08 19.02 16.27
N LEU A 13 -48.09 18.12 16.27
CA LEU A 13 -47.27 17.85 15.10
C LEU A 13 -48.18 17.45 13.92
N LYS A 14 -48.03 18.13 12.79
CA LYS A 14 -48.73 17.75 11.57
C LYS A 14 -48.07 16.52 10.97
N TRP A 15 -48.83 15.77 10.16
CA TRP A 15 -48.29 14.61 9.43
C TRP A 15 -47.07 14.98 8.57
N SER A 16 -47.05 16.19 7.99
CA SER A 16 -45.89 16.74 7.29
C SER A 16 -44.63 16.81 8.15
N ASP A 17 -44.79 17.13 9.44
CA ASP A 17 -43.68 17.31 10.38
C ASP A 17 -43.05 15.94 10.71
N TYR A 18 -43.88 14.90 10.88
CA TYR A 18 -43.41 13.53 11.05
C TYR A 18 -42.64 13.01 9.84
N VAL A 19 -43.12 13.30 8.62
CA VAL A 19 -42.42 12.93 7.38
C VAL A 19 -41.07 13.67 7.29
N PHE A 20 -41.06 14.97 7.57
CA PHE A 20 -39.85 15.79 7.55
C PHE A 20 -38.80 15.31 8.56
N ILE A 21 -39.20 15.07 9.81
CA ILE A 21 -38.31 14.56 10.86
C ILE A 21 -37.76 13.17 10.49
N SER A 22 -38.60 12.30 9.91
CA SER A 22 -38.17 10.98 9.45
C SER A 22 -37.13 11.10 8.34
N LEU A 23 -37.33 12.00 7.37
CA LEU A 23 -36.35 12.27 6.31
C LEU A 23 -35.04 12.82 6.87
N LEU A 24 -35.08 13.72 7.84
CA LEU A 24 -33.86 14.20 8.52
C LEU A 24 -33.12 13.07 9.23
N GLY A 25 -33.85 12.20 9.93
CA GLY A 25 -33.28 11.01 10.59
C GLY A 25 -32.60 10.07 9.60
N ILE A 26 -33.25 9.79 8.46
CA ILE A 26 -32.68 8.95 7.39
C ILE A 26 -31.41 9.59 6.81
N ASN A 27 -31.43 10.89 6.51
CA ASN A 27 -30.26 11.60 6.00
C ASN A 27 -29.08 11.54 6.98
N LEU A 28 -29.33 11.73 8.28
CA LEU A 28 -28.29 11.63 9.31
C LEU A 28 -27.69 10.23 9.36
N ILE A 29 -28.51 9.18 9.33
CA ILE A 29 -28.04 7.78 9.30
C ILE A 29 -27.18 7.53 8.06
N VAL A 30 -27.63 7.97 6.88
CA VAL A 30 -26.86 7.82 5.63
C VAL A 30 -25.49 8.49 5.74
N VAL A 31 -25.43 9.74 6.22
CA VAL A 31 -24.16 10.45 6.39
C VAL A 31 -23.23 9.74 7.37
N VAL A 32 -23.74 9.25 8.50
CA VAL A 32 -22.94 8.50 9.48
C VAL A 32 -22.38 7.21 8.87
N LEU A 33 -23.19 6.46 8.12
CA LEU A 33 -22.74 5.23 7.46
C LEU A 33 -21.69 5.50 6.37
N LEU A 34 -21.90 6.55 5.57
CA LEU A 34 -20.92 6.98 4.56
C LEU A 34 -19.60 7.41 5.21
N GLY A 35 -19.67 8.24 6.26
CA GLY A 35 -18.50 8.70 6.99
C GLY A 35 -17.70 7.53 7.61
N ARG A 36 -18.39 6.57 8.24
CA ARG A 36 -17.76 5.37 8.79
C ARG A 36 -17.06 4.54 7.72
N ASN A 37 -17.69 4.36 6.56
CA ASN A 37 -17.10 3.60 5.46
C ASN A 37 -15.84 4.28 4.90
N ILE A 38 -15.87 5.61 4.72
CA ILE A 38 -14.70 6.37 4.27
C ILE A 38 -13.57 6.27 5.29
N TYR A 39 -13.88 6.41 6.58
CA TYR A 39 -12.90 6.30 7.65
C TYR A 39 -12.20 4.94 7.67
N ILE A 40 -12.97 3.84 7.62
CA ILE A 40 -12.39 2.47 7.61
C ILE A 40 -11.48 2.26 6.39
N GLN A 41 -11.86 2.80 5.22
CA GLN A 41 -11.03 2.70 4.02
C GLN A 41 -9.75 3.53 4.13
N GLY A 42 -9.81 4.71 4.75
CA GLY A 42 -8.65 5.54 5.04
C GLY A 42 -7.68 4.87 6.01
N ASP A 43 -8.18 4.31 7.12
CA ASP A 43 -7.36 3.59 8.10
C ASP A 43 -6.61 2.41 7.47
N LYS A 44 -7.29 1.63 6.62
CA LYS A 44 -6.65 0.54 5.86
C LYS A 44 -5.53 1.04 4.93
N LEU A 45 -5.74 2.19 4.29
CA LEU A 45 -4.73 2.80 3.41
C LEU A 45 -3.50 3.24 4.21
N GLU A 46 -3.71 3.89 5.35
CA GLU A 46 -2.62 4.33 6.22
C GLU A 46 -1.83 3.15 6.79
N GLN A 47 -2.50 2.05 7.16
CA GLN A 47 -1.80 0.83 7.57
C GLN A 47 -0.99 0.21 6.43
N ALA A 48 -1.56 0.15 5.22
CA ALA A 48 -0.83 -0.35 4.04
C ALA A 48 0.37 0.55 3.70
N ARG A 49 0.22 1.87 3.86
CA ARG A 49 1.31 2.84 3.69
C ARG A 49 2.42 2.62 4.70
N LYS A 50 2.10 2.43 5.98
CA LYS A 50 3.10 2.11 7.02
C LYS A 50 3.87 0.82 6.72
N ASN A 51 3.17 -0.22 6.24
CA ASN A 51 3.83 -1.46 5.80
C ASN A 51 4.80 -1.17 4.63
N ALA A 52 4.38 -0.33 3.68
CA ALA A 52 5.24 0.06 2.57
C ALA A 52 6.45 0.89 3.00
N GLU A 53 6.27 1.81 3.96
CA GLU A 53 7.34 2.61 4.55
C GLU A 53 8.35 1.75 5.30
N LEU A 54 7.91 0.67 5.94
CA LEU A 54 8.79 -0.32 6.58
C LEU A 54 9.65 -1.06 5.54
N VAL A 55 9.05 -1.42 4.40
CA VAL A 55 9.80 -2.02 3.27
C VAL A 55 10.75 -1.01 2.65
N MET A 56 10.37 0.26 2.51
CA MET A 56 11.29 1.31 2.06
C MET A 56 12.46 1.50 3.01
N ALA A 57 12.21 1.56 4.33
CA ALA A 57 13.29 1.68 5.32
C ALA A 57 14.26 0.50 5.28
N TRP A 58 13.76 -0.70 4.97
CA TRP A 58 14.63 -1.83 4.68
C TRP A 58 15.45 -1.63 3.41
N ALA A 59 14.82 -1.19 2.32
CA ALA A 59 15.50 -0.96 1.06
C ALA A 59 16.62 0.10 1.19
N ASP A 60 16.36 1.19 1.91
CA ASP A 60 17.36 2.22 2.22
C ASP A 60 18.50 1.63 3.07
N GLY A 61 18.18 0.80 4.06
CA GLY A 61 19.18 0.10 4.87
C GLY A 61 20.04 -0.88 4.06
N VAL A 62 19.51 -1.46 2.98
CA VAL A 62 20.30 -2.31 2.08
C VAL A 62 21.35 -1.48 1.34
N ASP A 63 21.00 -0.30 0.82
CA ASP A 63 21.94 0.58 0.13
C ASP A 63 23.08 1.03 1.06
N GLU A 64 22.75 1.37 2.32
CA GLU A 64 23.72 1.71 3.35
C GLU A 64 24.64 0.54 3.70
N ASP A 65 24.08 -0.65 3.94
CA ASP A 65 24.85 -1.83 4.30
C ASP A 65 25.75 -2.27 3.15
N MET A 66 25.31 -2.14 1.90
CA MET A 66 26.12 -2.37 0.71
C MET A 66 27.28 -1.39 0.59
N SER A 67 27.01 -0.11 0.78
CA SER A 67 28.03 0.94 0.78
C SER A 67 29.07 0.72 1.90
N ALA A 68 28.67 0.10 3.01
CA ALA A 68 29.53 -0.28 4.12
C ALA A 68 30.18 -1.67 3.99
N GLY A 69 29.87 -2.45 2.94
CA GLY A 69 30.39 -3.81 2.74
C GLY A 69 29.87 -4.84 3.74
N LYS A 70 28.70 -4.60 4.35
CA LYS A 70 28.04 -5.50 5.30
C LYS A 70 27.17 -6.54 4.57
N PRO A 71 26.92 -7.70 5.20
CA PRO A 71 26.01 -8.69 4.63
C PRO A 71 24.57 -8.18 4.64
N ILE A 72 23.88 -8.37 3.51
CA ILE A 72 22.48 -7.95 3.32
C ILE A 72 21.54 -9.01 3.90
N SER A 73 20.50 -8.54 4.60
CA SER A 73 19.44 -9.41 5.12
C SER A 73 18.10 -9.04 4.49
N PRO A 74 17.42 -9.97 3.80
CA PRO A 74 17.78 -11.39 3.58
C PRO A 74 18.93 -11.61 2.59
N GLU A 75 19.70 -12.70 2.75
CA GLU A 75 20.82 -13.04 1.85
C GLU A 75 20.36 -13.23 0.39
N LYS A 76 19.13 -13.72 0.20
CA LYS A 76 18.47 -13.86 -1.11
C LYS A 76 18.12 -12.54 -1.80
N CYS A 77 18.24 -11.42 -1.09
CA CYS A 77 18.15 -10.08 -1.65
C CYS A 77 19.53 -9.47 -1.96
N THR A 78 20.62 -10.23 -1.75
CA THR A 78 21.97 -9.74 -2.08
C THR A 78 22.13 -9.63 -3.59
N PRO A 79 22.41 -8.44 -4.13
CA PRO A 79 22.66 -8.26 -5.55
C PRO A 79 24.06 -8.74 -5.92
N ALA A 80 24.20 -9.23 -7.15
CA ALA A 80 25.47 -9.64 -7.72
C ALA A 80 26.30 -8.43 -8.13
N SER A 81 27.59 -8.43 -7.80
CA SER A 81 28.54 -7.47 -8.38
C SER A 81 29.00 -7.93 -9.77
N ASP A 82 29.56 -7.00 -10.57
CA ASP A 82 30.17 -7.33 -11.87
C ASP A 82 31.28 -8.39 -11.79
N LYS A 83 31.94 -8.50 -10.63
CA LYS A 83 32.97 -9.53 -10.38
C LYS A 83 32.35 -10.89 -10.14
N ASP A 84 31.24 -10.93 -9.42
CA ASP A 84 30.52 -12.17 -9.13
C ASP A 84 29.93 -12.77 -10.40
N LEU A 85 29.34 -11.93 -11.26
CA LEU A 85 28.78 -12.35 -12.55
C LEU A 85 29.84 -12.95 -13.51
N LYS A 86 31.12 -12.60 -13.35
CA LYS A 86 32.24 -13.15 -14.13
C LYS A 86 32.77 -14.48 -13.59
N THR A 87 32.29 -14.91 -12.42
CA THR A 87 32.72 -16.14 -11.77
C THR A 87 31.91 -17.33 -12.32
N LEU A 88 32.59 -18.31 -12.91
CA LEU A 88 32.03 -19.45 -13.66
C LEU A 88 31.00 -20.32 -12.92
N LYS A 89 30.85 -20.17 -11.59
CA LYS A 89 29.91 -20.94 -10.76
C LYS A 89 29.03 -20.06 -9.87
N PHE A 90 29.06 -18.75 -10.05
CA PHE A 90 28.23 -17.86 -9.25
C PHE A 90 26.78 -17.93 -9.73
N GLN A 91 25.86 -18.18 -8.81
CA GLN A 91 24.42 -18.14 -9.07
C GLN A 91 23.87 -16.83 -8.52
N PRO A 92 23.46 -15.88 -9.39
CA PRO A 92 22.89 -14.64 -8.92
C PRO A 92 21.50 -14.87 -8.32
N ASN A 93 21.18 -14.11 -7.26
CA ASN A 93 19.84 -14.08 -6.72
C ASN A 93 18.87 -13.41 -7.70
N THR A 94 17.62 -13.86 -7.68
CA THR A 94 16.54 -13.29 -8.47
C THR A 94 15.60 -12.46 -7.60
N TRP A 95 14.89 -11.53 -8.23
CA TRP A 95 13.89 -10.71 -7.56
C TRP A 95 12.78 -11.54 -6.90
N GLY A 96 12.31 -12.61 -7.56
CA GLY A 96 11.31 -13.52 -6.99
C GLY A 96 11.80 -14.24 -5.74
N GLU A 97 13.07 -14.67 -5.70
CA GLU A 97 13.67 -15.27 -4.50
C GLU A 97 13.80 -14.27 -3.34
N CYS A 98 14.14 -13.02 -3.66
CA CYS A 98 14.18 -11.94 -2.68
C CYS A 98 12.78 -11.64 -2.12
N LEU A 99 11.77 -11.46 -2.97
CA LEU A 99 10.39 -11.24 -2.55
C LEU A 99 9.87 -12.37 -1.65
N ASN A 100 10.16 -13.63 -1.99
CA ASN A 100 9.80 -14.77 -1.16
C ASN A 100 10.52 -14.76 0.19
N SER A 101 11.76 -14.26 0.25
CA SER A 101 12.53 -14.13 1.49
C SER A 101 12.13 -12.90 2.31
N LEU A 102 11.44 -11.92 1.72
CA LEU A 102 10.87 -10.78 2.42
C LEU A 102 9.48 -11.09 2.98
N PHE A 103 8.59 -11.60 2.14
CA PHE A 103 7.15 -11.71 2.42
C PHE A 103 6.64 -13.14 2.55
N GLY A 104 7.50 -14.15 2.36
CA GLY A 104 7.12 -15.55 2.57
C GLY A 104 6.86 -15.88 4.04
N PRO A 105 6.38 -17.11 4.35
CA PRO A 105 6.02 -17.50 5.71
C PRO A 105 7.15 -17.42 6.76
N LYS A 106 8.40 -17.47 6.30
CA LYS A 106 9.63 -17.31 7.12
C LYS A 106 10.43 -16.07 6.68
N GLY A 107 9.77 -15.12 6.03
CA GLY A 107 10.40 -13.94 5.50
C GLY A 107 10.76 -12.93 6.58
N LYS A 108 11.41 -11.83 6.17
CA LYS A 108 11.76 -10.72 7.05
C LYS A 108 10.54 -9.99 7.63
N PHE A 109 9.43 -9.99 6.91
CA PHE A 109 8.21 -9.26 7.24
C PHE A 109 6.98 -10.18 7.34
N PRO A 110 6.95 -11.13 8.29
CA PRO A 110 5.82 -12.03 8.46
C PRO A 110 4.53 -11.30 8.89
N GLU A 111 4.66 -10.12 9.51
CA GLU A 111 3.54 -9.29 9.97
C GLU A 111 2.88 -8.47 8.86
N ILE A 112 3.57 -8.25 7.74
CA ILE A 112 3.02 -7.48 6.62
C ILE A 112 1.94 -8.32 5.93
N THR A 113 0.74 -7.79 5.91
CA THR A 113 -0.42 -8.39 5.26
C THR A 113 -1.20 -7.34 4.48
N ASN A 114 -1.99 -7.79 3.50
CA ASN A 114 -2.89 -6.91 2.76
C ASN A 114 -4.06 -6.47 3.66
N THR A 115 -4.17 -5.16 3.93
CA THR A 115 -5.19 -4.58 4.83
C THR A 115 -6.55 -4.40 4.15
N PHE A 116 -6.58 -4.42 2.82
CA PHE A 116 -7.79 -4.25 2.03
C PHE A 116 -8.53 -5.57 1.81
N VAL A 117 -7.78 -6.61 1.44
CA VAL A 117 -8.30 -7.93 1.09
C VAL A 117 -7.69 -8.98 2.00
N LYS A 118 -8.54 -9.68 2.76
CA LYS A 118 -8.13 -10.77 3.63
C LYS A 118 -7.48 -11.86 2.78
N ASN A 119 -6.26 -12.27 3.14
CA ASN A 119 -5.42 -13.21 2.38
C ASN A 119 -5.11 -12.73 0.94
N GLY A 120 -5.23 -11.43 0.68
CA GLY A 120 -4.82 -10.84 -0.59
C GLY A 120 -3.31 -10.85 -0.76
N PRO A 121 -2.82 -10.65 -2.00
CA PRO A 121 -1.39 -10.56 -2.27
C PRO A 121 -0.76 -9.38 -1.54
N ILE A 122 0.43 -9.60 -0.99
CA ILE A 122 1.24 -8.55 -0.36
C ILE A 122 1.90 -7.67 -1.42
N TRP A 123 2.27 -8.25 -2.56
CA TRP A 123 2.82 -7.55 -3.71
C TRP A 123 2.10 -7.97 -5.00
N VAL A 124 2.11 -7.10 -6.00
CA VAL A 124 1.57 -7.35 -7.34
C VAL A 124 2.47 -6.76 -8.42
N LYS A 125 2.35 -7.30 -9.64
CA LYS A 125 3.05 -6.79 -10.84
C LYS A 125 2.40 -5.52 -11.41
N LYS A 126 1.10 -5.35 -11.17
CA LYS A 126 0.30 -4.22 -11.66
C LYS A 126 -0.87 -3.94 -10.70
N CYS A 127 -1.18 -2.67 -10.50
CA CYS A 127 -2.46 -2.27 -9.90
C CYS A 127 -3.54 -2.36 -10.99
N ASP A 128 -4.38 -3.38 -10.92
CA ASP A 128 -5.33 -3.70 -11.97
C ASP A 128 -6.76 -3.76 -11.44
N ARG A 129 -7.67 -3.12 -12.17
CA ARG A 129 -9.11 -3.09 -11.86
C ARG A 129 -9.76 -4.46 -12.03
N GLU A 130 -9.23 -5.29 -12.93
CA GLU A 130 -9.70 -6.66 -13.14
C GLU A 130 -9.35 -7.57 -11.96
N HIS A 131 -8.27 -7.24 -11.24
CA HIS A 131 -7.74 -7.97 -10.09
C HIS A 131 -7.95 -7.14 -8.81
N PHE A 132 -9.18 -7.16 -8.28
CA PHE A 132 -9.58 -6.37 -7.10
C PHE A 132 -8.71 -6.59 -5.85
N GLU A 133 -8.06 -7.74 -5.76
CA GLU A 133 -7.10 -8.14 -4.74
C GLU A 133 -5.78 -7.35 -4.77
N SER A 134 -5.48 -6.65 -5.87
CA SER A 134 -4.31 -5.78 -5.98
C SER A 134 -4.36 -4.55 -5.07
N LYS A 135 -5.54 -4.19 -4.53
CA LYS A 135 -5.68 -3.06 -3.60
C LYS A 135 -4.86 -3.30 -2.34
N GLY A 136 -4.11 -2.29 -1.92
CA GLY A 136 -3.25 -2.35 -0.75
C GLY A 136 -1.98 -3.19 -0.94
N ALA A 137 -1.75 -3.75 -2.13
CA ALA A 137 -0.53 -4.49 -2.43
C ALA A 137 0.60 -3.54 -2.83
N LEU A 138 1.82 -3.94 -2.52
CA LEU A 138 3.04 -3.29 -2.96
C LEU A 138 3.31 -3.59 -4.43
N LEU A 139 3.89 -2.63 -5.13
CA LEU A 139 4.30 -2.79 -6.50
C LEU A 139 5.73 -2.25 -6.65
N PHE A 140 6.59 -3.07 -7.24
CA PHE A 140 8.00 -2.76 -7.42
C PHE A 140 8.29 -2.55 -8.90
N GLU A 141 8.84 -1.38 -9.23
CA GLU A 141 9.22 -1.04 -10.60
C GLU A 141 10.72 -0.86 -10.67
N ARG A 142 11.37 -1.44 -11.68
CA ARG A 142 12.76 -1.14 -11.99
C ARG A 142 12.86 0.23 -12.66
N LEU A 143 13.76 1.07 -12.16
CA LEU A 143 14.11 2.34 -12.78
C LEU A 143 15.32 2.14 -13.68
N GLN A 144 15.20 2.57 -14.94
CA GLN A 144 16.30 2.52 -15.90
C GLN A 144 16.51 3.93 -16.49
N PRO A 145 17.75 4.32 -16.81
CA PRO A 145 18.01 5.57 -17.51
C PRO A 145 17.30 5.57 -18.86
N GLY A 146 16.37 6.51 -19.07
CA GLY A 146 15.68 6.66 -20.34
C GLY A 146 16.58 7.30 -21.41
N PRO A 147 16.18 7.23 -22.69
CA PRO A 147 16.94 7.84 -23.79
C PRO A 147 17.15 9.36 -23.62
N SER A 148 16.23 10.02 -22.93
CA SER A 148 16.25 11.45 -22.61
C SER A 148 16.94 11.79 -21.29
N GLY A 149 17.55 10.83 -20.61
CA GLY A 149 18.15 11.00 -19.28
C GLY A 149 17.15 10.94 -18.11
N SER A 150 15.85 10.89 -18.36
CA SER A 150 14.82 10.69 -17.33
C SER A 150 14.64 9.20 -17.01
N HIS A 151 14.48 8.83 -15.75
CA HIS A 151 14.22 7.44 -15.36
C HIS A 151 12.89 6.91 -15.92
N VAL A 152 12.96 5.76 -16.60
CA VAL A 152 11.80 5.02 -17.09
C VAL A 152 11.54 3.86 -16.14
N ALA A 153 10.32 3.81 -15.61
CA ALA A 153 9.85 2.71 -14.78
C ALA A 153 9.42 1.52 -15.67
N SER A 154 9.83 0.32 -15.26
CA SER A 154 9.51 -0.93 -15.93
C SER A 154 9.17 -2.00 -14.90
N GLU A 155 8.37 -2.99 -15.30
CA GLU A 155 8.04 -4.13 -14.43
C GLU A 155 9.31 -4.89 -14.05
N LEU A 156 9.47 -5.20 -12.76
CA LEU A 156 10.53 -6.07 -12.26
C LEU A 156 9.99 -7.51 -12.18
N LYS A 157 10.52 -8.39 -13.03
CA LYS A 157 10.04 -9.77 -13.16
C LYS A 157 10.67 -10.66 -12.11
N ASP A 158 9.98 -11.73 -11.73
CA ASP A 158 10.46 -12.68 -10.73
C ASP A 158 11.81 -13.32 -11.11
N THR A 159 12.09 -13.44 -12.42
CA THR A 159 13.34 -13.99 -12.97
C THR A 159 14.45 -12.96 -13.11
N ASP A 160 14.18 -11.67 -12.84
CA ASP A 160 15.18 -10.63 -13.02
C ASP A 160 16.28 -10.80 -11.98
N VAL A 161 17.52 -10.78 -12.47
CA VAL A 161 18.72 -10.89 -11.64
C VAL A 161 18.93 -9.59 -10.88
N LEU A 162 19.23 -9.71 -9.58
CA LEU A 162 19.63 -8.58 -8.75
C LEU A 162 21.07 -8.21 -9.06
N ILE A 163 21.28 -6.99 -9.53
CA ILE A 163 22.59 -6.46 -9.91
C ILE A 163 22.86 -5.24 -9.05
N SER A 164 24.09 -5.10 -8.56
CA SER A 164 24.48 -3.94 -7.77
C SER A 164 24.41 -2.68 -8.62
N GLY A 165 23.85 -1.62 -8.07
CA GLY A 165 23.51 -0.38 -8.76
C GLY A 165 22.09 -0.34 -9.32
N MET A 166 21.26 -1.38 -9.11
CA MET A 166 19.90 -1.40 -9.62
C MET A 166 18.99 -0.50 -8.80
N GLU A 167 18.43 0.52 -9.46
CA GLU A 167 17.43 1.40 -8.85
C GLU A 167 16.02 0.85 -9.07
N PHE A 168 15.19 0.93 -8.04
CA PHE A 168 13.79 0.52 -8.10
C PHE A 168 12.90 1.46 -7.30
N ARG A 169 11.64 1.54 -7.70
CA ARG A 169 10.59 2.31 -7.04
C ARG A 169 9.64 1.36 -6.33
N ILE A 170 9.31 1.69 -5.09
CA ILE A 170 8.23 1.03 -4.35
C ILE A 170 6.99 1.91 -4.42
N ASN A 171 5.91 1.34 -4.92
CA ASN A 171 4.59 1.93 -4.97
C ASN A 171 3.61 1.09 -4.15
N LEU A 172 2.50 1.72 -3.78
CA LEU A 172 1.35 1.08 -3.17
C LEU A 172 0.13 1.23 -4.07
N CYS A 173 -0.61 0.16 -4.30
CA CYS A 173 -1.89 0.22 -4.99
C CYS A 173 -2.98 0.75 -4.05
N ASP A 174 -3.57 1.89 -4.38
CA ASP A 174 -4.67 2.45 -3.59
C ASP A 174 -6.01 1.75 -3.85
N ARG A 175 -7.07 2.21 -3.18
CA ARG A 175 -8.45 1.70 -3.37
C ARG A 175 -8.94 1.84 -4.83
N GLY A 176 -8.51 2.90 -5.52
CA GLY A 176 -8.88 3.27 -6.88
C GLY A 176 -8.00 2.64 -7.97
N PHE A 177 -7.06 1.77 -7.58
CA PHE A 177 -6.05 1.15 -8.44
C PHE A 177 -5.04 2.14 -9.03
N HIS A 178 -4.83 3.25 -8.33
CA HIS A 178 -3.77 4.21 -8.60
C HIS A 178 -2.51 3.85 -7.81
N LEU A 179 -1.37 4.19 -8.41
CA LEU A 179 -0.06 4.04 -7.78
C LEU A 179 0.19 5.22 -6.85
N ILE A 180 0.44 4.93 -5.58
CA ILE A 180 0.98 5.87 -4.62
C ILE A 180 2.48 5.61 -4.53
N LYS A 181 3.31 6.55 -4.98
CA LYS A 181 4.77 6.48 -4.81
C LYS A 181 5.11 6.55 -3.33
N ILE A 182 5.80 5.54 -2.83
CA ILE A 182 6.33 5.51 -1.45
C ILE A 182 7.76 6.04 -1.45
N GLY A 183 8.59 5.51 -2.33
CA GLY A 183 9.98 5.92 -2.44
C GLY A 183 10.72 5.20 -3.58
N GLU A 184 11.98 5.57 -3.73
CA GLU A 184 12.93 4.96 -4.67
C GLU A 184 14.16 4.57 -3.87
N ALA A 185 14.67 3.38 -4.15
CA ALA A 185 15.82 2.82 -3.45
C ALA A 185 16.76 2.16 -4.45
N LYS A 186 17.97 1.88 -3.97
CA LYS A 186 19.04 1.31 -4.76
C LYS A 186 19.54 0.03 -4.11
N LEU A 187 19.74 -1.00 -4.93
CA LEU A 187 20.55 -2.18 -4.62
C LEU A 187 21.93 -2.02 -5.25
#